data_AF-A0A3C0AN33-F1
#
_entry.id   AF-A0A3C0AN33-F1
#
_cell.length_a   1.000
_cell.length_b   1.000
_cell.length_c   1.000
_cell.angle_alpha   90.00
_cell.angle_beta   90.00
_cell.angle_gamma   90.00
#
_symmetry.space_group_name_H-M   'P 1'
#
loop_
_entity.id
_entity.type
_entity.pdbx_description
1 polymer ?
#
loop_
_entity_poly.entity_id
_entity_poly.type
_entity_poly.pdbx_seq_one_letter_code
_entity_poly.pdbx_strand_id
1 'polypeptide(L)'
;MSTINWAPLCELIHSHQKFLLSCHVRPDADALGSELALACFLRELGKDVRIINPSAHPRSMDFLVQEHEVRYVGDGVSTSEFEWAEVHIVLDTSAWSQLPGLANFYRKTDSKKVIIDHHVSSDSLGADEYKDVTSPATGCLVYELGCALNCSLNPEIATLLYAAIATDTGWFRFPSTTAYTMQIIGELIKAGAEPHQIYELLYEQNNLPQL
;
A
#
# COMPACT_ATOMS: atom_id res chain seq x y z
N MET A 1 4.39 3.65 -17.28
CA MET A 1 4.11 4.86 -16.49
C MET A 1 2.63 5.10 -16.57
N SER A 2 1.97 5.27 -15.43
CA SER A 2 0.54 5.55 -15.41
C SER A 2 0.22 6.90 -16.06
N THR A 3 -1.04 7.09 -16.44
CA THR A 3 -1.54 8.39 -16.91
C THR A 3 -2.02 9.30 -15.78
N ILE A 4 -1.76 8.92 -14.53
CA ILE A 4 -2.26 9.62 -13.34
C ILE A 4 -1.54 10.97 -13.21
N ASN A 5 -2.32 12.04 -13.00
CA ASN A 5 -1.77 13.33 -12.60
C ASN A 5 -1.58 13.37 -11.08
N TRP A 6 -0.35 13.18 -10.62
CA TRP A 6 -0.02 13.16 -9.19
C TRP A 6 0.01 14.54 -8.50
N ALA A 7 0.02 15.64 -9.26
CA ALA A 7 0.20 16.98 -8.69
C ALA A 7 -0.84 17.36 -7.62
N PRO A 8 -2.16 17.10 -7.81
CA PRO A 8 -3.15 17.43 -6.78
C PRO A 8 -2.97 16.59 -5.50
N LEU A 9 -2.56 15.32 -5.61
CA LEU A 9 -2.27 14.49 -4.44
C LEU A 9 -1.02 14.97 -3.71
N CYS A 10 0.02 15.36 -4.44
CA CYS A 10 1.24 15.92 -3.84
C CYS A 10 0.91 17.20 -3.04
N GLU A 11 0.09 18.10 -3.60
CA GLU A 11 -0.37 19.31 -2.90
C GLU A 11 -1.20 18.97 -1.65
N LEU A 12 -2.10 18.00 -1.75
CA LEU A 12 -2.89 17.51 -0.61
C LEU A 12 -1.99 16.92 0.48
N ILE A 13 -0.99 16.12 0.11
CA ILE A 13 -0.02 15.55 1.06
C ILE A 13 0.80 16.64 1.75
N HIS A 14 1.30 17.62 0.99
CA HIS A 14 2.09 18.71 1.57
C HIS A 14 1.28 19.60 2.52
N SER A 15 -0.01 19.82 2.23
CA SER A 15 -0.90 20.70 3.00
C SER A 15 -1.51 20.11 4.27
N HIS A 16 -1.43 18.79 4.47
CA HIS A 16 -2.00 18.11 5.65
C HIS A 16 -0.90 17.39 6.45
N GLN A 17 -1.18 17.06 7.71
CA GLN A 17 -0.18 16.49 8.62
C GLN A 17 -0.52 15.08 9.10
N LYS A 18 -1.81 14.74 9.22
CA LYS A 18 -2.26 13.48 9.82
C LYS A 18 -2.95 12.58 8.80
N PHE A 19 -2.35 11.43 8.55
CA PHE A 19 -2.80 10.46 7.56
C PHE A 19 -3.18 9.15 8.23
N LEU A 20 -4.30 8.58 7.81
CA LEU A 20 -4.67 7.21 8.14
C LEU A 20 -4.68 6.40 6.85
N LEU A 21 -3.86 5.35 6.83
CA LEU A 21 -3.81 4.39 5.74
C LEU A 21 -4.60 3.13 6.10
N SER A 22 -5.21 2.55 5.07
CA SER A 22 -5.86 1.24 5.17
C SER A 22 -5.84 0.54 3.83
N CYS A 23 -5.82 -0.78 3.83
CA CYS A 23 -5.99 -1.60 2.64
C CYS A 23 -7.16 -2.60 2.79
N HIS A 24 -7.28 -3.54 1.85
CA HIS A 24 -8.38 -4.51 1.86
C HIS A 24 -8.27 -5.57 2.97
N VAL A 25 -9.39 -6.23 3.27
CA VAL A 25 -9.45 -7.40 4.15
C VAL A 25 -8.64 -8.56 3.59
N ARG A 26 -8.01 -9.33 4.47
CA ARG A 26 -7.00 -10.35 4.13
C ARG A 26 -5.98 -9.77 3.16
N PRO A 27 -5.24 -8.72 3.58
CA PRO A 27 -4.29 -8.06 2.70
C PRO A 27 -3.28 -9.08 2.18
N ASP A 28 -2.96 -8.97 0.89
CA ASP A 28 -1.82 -9.64 0.30
C ASP A 28 -0.59 -8.71 0.31
N ALA A 29 0.47 -9.12 -0.37
CA ALA A 29 1.71 -8.34 -0.38
C ALA A 29 1.60 -7.07 -1.23
N ASP A 30 0.69 -6.97 -2.20
CA ASP A 30 0.49 -5.72 -2.94
C ASP A 30 -0.17 -4.68 -2.05
N ALA A 31 -1.30 -5.04 -1.46
CA ALA A 31 -2.00 -4.20 -0.49
C ALA A 31 -1.08 -3.73 0.65
N LEU A 32 -0.42 -4.67 1.33
CA LEU A 32 0.39 -4.36 2.51
C LEU A 32 1.71 -3.66 2.14
N GLY A 33 2.41 -4.14 1.11
CA GLY A 33 3.67 -3.54 0.66
C GLY A 33 3.48 -2.11 0.14
N SER A 34 2.42 -1.87 -0.62
CA SER A 34 2.04 -0.54 -1.10
C SER A 34 1.71 0.41 0.05
N GLU A 35 0.90 -0.04 1.00
CA GLU A 35 0.49 0.74 2.16
C GLU A 35 1.68 1.17 3.02
N LEU A 36 2.56 0.22 3.35
CA LEU A 36 3.72 0.47 4.18
C LEU A 36 4.74 1.36 3.47
N ALA A 37 4.97 1.16 2.17
CA ALA A 37 5.86 2.01 1.40
C ALA A 37 5.35 3.46 1.36
N LEU A 38 4.05 3.67 1.17
CA LEU A 38 3.45 5.00 1.25
C LEU A 38 3.59 5.58 2.66
N ALA A 39 3.41 4.78 3.71
CA ALA A 39 3.64 5.22 5.08
C ALA A 39 5.07 5.71 5.30
N CYS A 40 6.07 5.03 4.75
CA CYS A 40 7.47 5.42 4.81
C CYS A 40 7.71 6.75 4.08
N PHE A 41 7.18 6.92 2.87
CA PHE A 41 7.28 8.19 2.13
C PHE A 41 6.63 9.36 2.88
N LEU A 42 5.44 9.14 3.45
CA LEU A 42 4.76 10.16 4.24
C LEU A 42 5.56 10.52 5.50
N ARG A 43 6.15 9.54 6.19
CA ARG A 43 7.02 9.79 7.35
C ARG A 43 8.32 10.50 7.00
N GLU A 44 8.92 10.20 5.84
CA GLU A 44 10.08 10.94 5.30
C GLU A 44 9.75 12.43 5.11
N LEU A 45 8.54 12.73 4.66
CA LEU A 45 8.01 14.10 4.52
C LEU A 45 7.59 14.72 5.87
N GLY A 46 7.88 14.07 6.99
CA GLY A 46 7.58 14.53 8.34
C GLY A 46 6.11 14.44 8.72
N LYS A 47 5.30 13.62 8.04
CA LYS A 47 3.87 13.44 8.34
C LYS A 47 3.66 12.43 9.47
N ASP A 48 2.54 12.57 10.17
CA ASP A 48 2.08 11.61 11.17
C ASP A 48 1.13 10.61 10.51
N VAL A 49 1.43 9.31 10.65
CA VAL A 49 0.79 8.24 9.87
C VAL A 49 0.37 7.10 10.77
N ARG A 50 -0.93 6.79 10.74
CA ARG A 50 -1.51 5.60 11.36
C ARG A 50 -1.95 4.61 10.30
N ILE A 51 -1.88 3.33 10.63
CA ILE A 51 -2.30 2.24 9.74
C ILE A 51 -3.34 1.40 10.47
N ILE A 52 -4.54 1.30 9.87
CA ILE A 52 -5.66 0.54 10.44
C ILE A 52 -6.31 -0.30 9.34
N ASN A 53 -6.14 -1.62 9.42
CA ASN A 53 -6.63 -2.56 8.42
C ASN A 53 -7.85 -3.37 8.88
N PRO A 54 -8.68 -3.87 7.95
CA PRO A 54 -9.85 -4.69 8.30
C PRO A 54 -9.50 -6.00 9.01
N SER A 55 -8.33 -6.58 8.74
CA SER A 55 -7.88 -7.84 9.32
C SER A 55 -6.35 -7.96 9.30
N ALA A 56 -5.82 -8.88 10.10
CA ALA A 56 -4.40 -9.25 10.08
C ALA A 56 -3.96 -9.85 8.73
N HIS A 57 -2.67 -9.69 8.45
CA HIS A 57 -1.94 -10.33 7.35
C HIS A 57 -1.53 -11.76 7.73
N PRO A 58 -1.26 -12.66 6.76
CA PRO A 58 -0.65 -13.96 7.01
C PRO A 58 0.79 -13.86 7.50
N ARG A 59 1.21 -14.86 8.30
CA ARG A 59 2.55 -14.94 8.94
C ARG A 59 3.72 -14.83 7.97
N SER A 60 3.57 -15.31 6.73
CA SER A 60 4.62 -15.19 5.71
C SER A 60 4.97 -13.74 5.37
N MET A 61 4.13 -12.78 5.77
CA MET A 61 4.35 -11.34 5.58
C MET A 61 4.76 -10.62 6.87
N ASP A 62 5.03 -11.34 7.97
CA ASP A 62 5.51 -10.74 9.22
C ASP A 62 6.74 -9.85 8.97
N PHE A 63 7.62 -10.25 8.05
CA PHE A 63 8.84 -9.49 7.71
C PHE A 63 8.56 -8.11 7.10
N LEU A 64 7.41 -7.90 6.47
CA LEU A 64 7.03 -6.59 5.91
C LEU A 64 6.65 -5.61 7.01
N VAL A 65 6.08 -6.09 8.14
CA VAL A 65 5.51 -5.23 9.18
C VAL A 65 6.41 -5.02 10.40
N GLN A 66 7.59 -5.63 10.47
CA GLN A 66 8.41 -5.68 11.70
C GLN A 66 8.71 -4.29 12.29
N GLU A 67 8.91 -3.29 11.44
CA GLU A 67 9.24 -1.91 11.81
C GLU A 67 8.02 -0.97 11.78
N HIS A 68 6.80 -1.53 11.73
CA HIS A 68 5.58 -0.77 11.53
C HIS A 68 4.48 -1.14 12.52
N GLU A 69 3.87 -0.11 13.12
CA GLU A 69 2.66 -0.29 13.91
C GLU A 69 1.44 -0.39 12.97
N VAL A 70 0.96 -1.62 12.77
CA VAL A 70 -0.27 -1.93 12.02
C VAL A 70 -1.32 -2.41 13.00
N ARG A 71 -2.46 -1.73 13.06
CA ARG A 71 -3.60 -2.11 13.92
C ARG A 71 -4.74 -2.68 13.08
N TYR A 72 -5.60 -3.48 13.70
CA TYR A 72 -6.71 -4.13 13.00
C TYR A 72 -8.07 -3.77 13.60
N VAL A 73 -9.11 -3.83 12.77
CA VAL A 73 -10.50 -3.78 13.22
C VAL A 73 -10.74 -4.94 14.20
N GLY A 74 -10.79 -4.62 15.49
CA GLY A 74 -10.86 -5.59 16.58
C GLY A 74 -9.92 -5.27 17.74
N ASP A 75 -8.84 -4.53 17.49
CA ASP A 75 -7.80 -4.19 18.47
C ASP A 75 -8.16 -2.95 19.31
N GLY A 76 -9.43 -2.84 19.70
CA GLY A 76 -9.96 -1.66 20.40
C GLY A 76 -9.90 -0.37 19.56
N VAL A 77 -9.84 -0.49 18.23
CA VAL A 77 -9.93 0.65 17.31
C VAL A 77 -11.25 1.39 17.55
N SER A 78 -11.19 2.71 17.67
CA SER A 78 -12.34 3.56 17.96
C SER A 78 -12.47 4.70 16.96
N THR A 79 -13.61 5.38 16.96
CA THR A 79 -13.90 6.51 16.06
C THR A 79 -12.87 7.63 16.18
N SER A 80 -12.29 7.84 17.37
CA SER A 80 -11.31 8.92 17.58
C SER A 80 -10.03 8.73 16.75
N GLU A 81 -9.69 7.50 16.38
CA GLU A 81 -8.55 7.23 15.50
C GLU A 81 -8.82 7.72 14.07
N PHE A 82 -10.07 7.62 13.60
CA PHE A 82 -10.47 8.11 12.29
C PHE A 82 -10.67 9.62 12.28
N GLU A 83 -11.29 10.17 13.33
CA GLU A 83 -11.48 11.62 13.49
C GLU A 83 -10.14 12.37 13.69
N TRP A 84 -9.11 11.67 14.17
CA TRP A 84 -7.77 12.23 14.31
C TRP A 84 -7.13 12.53 12.95
N ALA A 85 -7.44 11.75 11.91
CA ALA A 85 -6.84 11.89 10.59
C ALA A 85 -7.54 12.98 9.76
N GLU A 86 -6.73 13.79 9.07
CA GLU A 86 -7.22 14.82 8.15
C GLU A 86 -7.45 14.23 6.74
N VAL A 87 -6.66 13.22 6.40
CA VAL A 87 -6.70 12.49 5.14
C VAL A 87 -6.68 10.99 5.41
N HIS A 88 -7.66 10.29 4.84
CA HIS A 88 -7.68 8.84 4.74
C HIS A 88 -7.22 8.42 3.35
N ILE A 89 -6.26 7.52 3.25
CA ILE A 89 -5.84 6.93 1.98
C ILE A 89 -6.14 5.43 2.02
N VAL A 90 -6.99 4.98 1.12
CA VAL A 90 -7.31 3.56 0.93
C VAL A 90 -6.47 3.04 -0.23
N LEU A 91 -5.70 1.99 0.02
CA LEU A 91 -4.84 1.36 -0.97
C LEU A 91 -5.40 0.03 -1.42
N ASP A 92 -5.19 -0.26 -2.70
CA ASP A 92 -5.42 -1.55 -3.34
C ASP A 92 -6.87 -2.06 -3.27
N THR A 93 -7.80 -1.14 -3.01
CA THR A 93 -9.22 -1.41 -3.15
C THR A 93 -10.02 -0.13 -3.24
N SER A 94 -11.11 -0.24 -3.97
CA SER A 94 -12.16 0.75 -4.07
C SER A 94 -13.54 0.13 -3.80
N ALA A 95 -13.60 -1.09 -3.26
CA ALA A 95 -14.85 -1.81 -3.02
C ALA A 95 -15.22 -1.85 -1.52
N TRP A 96 -16.47 -1.50 -1.18
CA TRP A 96 -16.93 -1.52 0.21
C TRP A 96 -16.88 -2.92 0.83
N SER A 97 -17.08 -3.97 0.03
CA SER A 97 -17.00 -5.37 0.45
C SER A 97 -15.61 -5.76 0.96
N GLN A 98 -14.58 -5.04 0.54
CA GLN A 98 -13.19 -5.25 0.92
C GLN A 98 -12.77 -4.46 2.17
N LEU A 99 -13.67 -3.62 2.73
CA LEU A 99 -13.41 -2.79 3.90
C LEU A 99 -14.36 -3.10 5.09
N PRO A 100 -14.55 -4.38 5.46
CA PRO A 100 -15.41 -4.74 6.58
C PRO A 100 -14.95 -4.07 7.87
N GLY A 101 -15.91 -3.54 8.63
CA GLY A 101 -15.66 -2.80 9.87
C GLY A 101 -15.14 -1.37 9.67
N LEU A 102 -14.36 -1.10 8.63
CA LEU A 102 -13.92 0.25 8.26
C LEU A 102 -15.01 1.08 7.58
N ALA A 103 -15.90 0.42 6.83
CA ALA A 103 -16.91 1.08 6.02
C ALA A 103 -17.80 2.07 6.79
N ASN A 104 -18.09 1.77 8.06
CA ASN A 104 -18.91 2.65 8.90
C ASN A 104 -18.19 3.95 9.27
N PHE A 105 -16.87 3.91 9.43
CA PHE A 105 -16.07 5.10 9.71
C PHE A 105 -15.95 5.97 8.45
N TYR A 106 -15.62 5.36 7.30
CA TYR A 106 -15.47 6.09 6.03
C TYR A 106 -16.75 6.72 5.48
N ARG A 107 -17.92 6.20 5.85
CA ARG A 107 -19.22 6.82 5.52
C ARG A 107 -19.58 8.01 6.41
N LYS A 108 -18.98 8.12 7.60
CA LYS A 108 -19.32 9.14 8.60
C LYS A 108 -18.28 10.25 8.72
N THR A 109 -17.05 9.99 8.31
CA THR A 109 -15.97 10.99 8.36
C THR A 109 -16.19 12.09 7.33
N ASP A 110 -15.93 13.34 7.75
CA ASP A 110 -15.86 14.51 6.88
C ASP A 110 -14.43 14.75 6.34
N SER A 111 -13.45 13.96 6.83
CA SER A 111 -12.07 14.03 6.38
C SER A 111 -11.92 13.66 4.91
N LYS A 112 -10.85 14.15 4.28
CA LYS A 112 -10.55 13.84 2.89
C LYS A 112 -10.32 12.34 2.72
N LYS A 113 -10.82 11.78 1.63
CA LYS A 113 -10.61 10.37 1.28
C LYS A 113 -9.93 10.30 -0.07
N VAL A 114 -8.89 9.49 -0.16
CA VAL A 114 -8.13 9.23 -1.38
C VAL A 114 -8.11 7.73 -1.60
N ILE A 115 -8.19 7.30 -2.85
CA ILE A 115 -7.98 5.91 -3.25
C ILE A 115 -6.78 5.85 -4.18
N ILE A 116 -5.89 4.89 -3.94
CA ILE A 116 -4.83 4.49 -4.89
C ILE A 116 -5.02 3.00 -5.17
N ASP A 117 -5.42 2.67 -6.39
CA ASP A 117 -5.87 1.30 -6.71
C ASP A 117 -5.72 1.01 -8.21
N HIS A 118 -5.41 -0.23 -8.56
CA HIS A 118 -5.30 -0.69 -9.95
C HIS A 118 -6.43 -1.66 -10.35
N HIS A 119 -7.36 -1.96 -9.45
CA HIS A 119 -8.47 -2.87 -9.73
C HIS A 119 -9.62 -2.23 -10.52
N VAL A 120 -10.27 -3.04 -11.36
CA VAL A 120 -11.56 -2.70 -11.96
C VAL A 120 -12.65 -2.84 -10.89
N SER A 121 -13.26 -1.73 -10.48
CA SER A 121 -14.40 -1.71 -9.56
C SER A 121 -15.36 -0.59 -9.92
N SER A 122 -16.60 -0.66 -9.42
CA SER A 122 -17.66 0.32 -9.68
C SER A 122 -18.20 1.01 -8.42
N ASP A 123 -17.67 0.66 -7.25
CA ASP A 123 -18.11 1.25 -5.99
C ASP A 123 -17.58 2.69 -5.89
N SER A 124 -18.38 3.59 -5.31
CA SER A 124 -17.93 4.93 -4.97
C SER A 124 -17.84 5.07 -3.46
N LEU A 125 -16.63 5.35 -2.96
CA LEU A 125 -16.38 5.64 -1.55
C LEU A 125 -16.51 7.14 -1.23
N GLY A 126 -16.83 7.96 -2.25
CA GLY A 126 -16.77 9.42 -2.16
C GLY A 126 -15.35 9.92 -1.87
N ALA A 127 -14.38 9.37 -2.59
CA ALA A 127 -12.96 9.65 -2.47
C ALA A 127 -12.41 10.24 -3.78
N ASP A 128 -11.30 10.98 -3.70
CA ASP A 128 -10.51 11.33 -4.88
C ASP A 128 -9.75 10.09 -5.35
N GLU A 129 -10.02 9.63 -6.57
CA GLU A 129 -9.53 8.35 -7.10
C GLU A 129 -8.29 8.52 -7.99
N TYR A 130 -7.18 7.91 -7.57
CA TYR A 130 -5.93 7.79 -8.34
C TYR A 130 -5.82 6.35 -8.81
N LYS A 131 -6.60 6.03 -9.85
CA LYS A 131 -6.72 4.67 -10.37
C LYS A 131 -6.14 4.52 -11.76
N ASP A 132 -5.37 3.46 -11.97
CA ASP A 132 -4.93 3.03 -13.30
C ASP A 132 -5.00 1.50 -13.41
N VAL A 133 -6.03 1.03 -14.11
CA VAL A 133 -6.29 -0.40 -14.33
C VAL A 133 -5.30 -1.08 -15.28
N THR A 134 -4.42 -0.30 -15.90
CA THR A 134 -3.31 -0.83 -16.71
C THR A 134 -2.04 -1.04 -15.88
N SER A 135 -2.00 -0.52 -14.65
CA SER A 135 -0.91 -0.78 -13.71
C SER A 135 -0.97 -2.24 -13.24
N PRO A 136 0.18 -2.95 -13.22
CA PRO A 136 0.19 -4.37 -12.85
C PRO A 136 0.13 -4.62 -11.35
N ALA A 137 0.17 -3.57 -10.52
CA ALA A 137 0.12 -3.61 -9.07
C ALA A 137 -0.14 -2.19 -8.53
N THR A 138 -0.76 -2.08 -7.36
CA THR A 138 -0.82 -0.81 -6.59
C THR A 138 0.58 -0.35 -6.21
N GLY A 139 1.53 -1.27 -5.99
CA GLY A 139 2.93 -0.94 -5.67
C GLY A 139 3.62 -0.12 -6.76
N CYS A 140 3.26 -0.31 -8.04
CA CYS A 140 3.75 0.53 -9.13
C CYS A 140 3.24 1.98 -9.01
N LEU A 141 1.99 2.17 -8.59
CA LEU A 141 1.39 3.48 -8.40
C LEU A 141 2.02 4.22 -7.22
N VAL A 142 2.27 3.50 -6.11
CA VAL A 142 2.95 4.07 -4.95
C VAL A 142 4.39 4.45 -5.26
N TYR A 143 5.11 3.66 -6.06
CA TYR A 143 6.44 4.02 -6.56
C TYR A 143 6.40 5.35 -7.35
N GLU A 144 5.44 5.51 -8.26
CA GLU A 144 5.29 6.73 -9.06
C GLU A 144 4.95 7.95 -8.20
N LEU A 145 4.08 7.77 -7.20
CA LEU A 145 3.76 8.82 -6.24
C LEU A 145 4.99 9.22 -5.41
N GLY A 146 5.79 8.26 -4.93
CA GLY A 146 7.04 8.53 -4.23
C GLY A 146 8.03 9.34 -5.07
N CYS A 147 8.14 9.01 -6.37
CA CYS A 147 8.92 9.80 -7.32
C CYS A 147 8.36 11.23 -7.47
N ALA A 148 7.04 11.38 -7.59
CA ALA A 148 6.40 12.70 -7.72
C ALA A 148 6.58 13.58 -6.47
N LEU A 149 6.62 12.96 -5.30
CA LEU A 149 6.91 13.62 -4.01
C LEU A 149 8.40 13.93 -3.80
N ASN A 150 9.28 13.47 -4.70
CA ASN A 150 10.74 13.52 -4.57
C ASN A 150 11.26 12.81 -3.30
N CYS A 151 10.58 11.75 -2.86
CA CYS A 151 11.05 10.91 -1.76
C CYS A 151 12.15 9.96 -2.24
N SER A 152 13.02 9.56 -1.33
CA SER A 152 14.14 8.66 -1.64
C SER A 152 13.74 7.20 -1.43
N LEU A 153 14.23 6.32 -2.30
CA LEU A 153 14.20 4.89 -2.00
C LEU A 153 15.27 4.55 -0.97
N ASN A 154 14.94 3.62 -0.08
CA ASN A 154 15.87 2.97 0.83
C ASN A 154 15.61 1.45 0.79
N PRO A 155 16.43 0.61 1.44
CA PRO A 155 16.25 -0.85 1.38
C PRO A 155 14.89 -1.34 1.91
N GLU A 156 14.31 -0.66 2.89
CA GLU A 156 13.00 -0.98 3.46
C GLU A 156 11.88 -0.72 2.43
N ILE A 157 11.76 0.52 1.94
CA ILE A 157 10.80 0.90 0.90
C ILE A 157 10.97 0.04 -0.35
N ALA A 158 12.23 -0.24 -0.73
CA ALA A 158 12.54 -1.08 -1.87
C ALA A 158 12.01 -2.51 -1.69
N THR A 159 12.19 -3.08 -0.51
CA THR A 159 11.68 -4.43 -0.16
C THR A 159 10.16 -4.46 -0.18
N LEU A 160 9.50 -3.47 0.43
CA LEU A 160 8.05 -3.34 0.48
C LEU A 160 7.43 -3.26 -0.93
N LEU A 161 7.93 -2.34 -1.77
CA LEU A 161 7.45 -2.17 -3.14
C LEU A 161 7.81 -3.36 -4.03
N TYR A 162 8.98 -4.00 -3.82
CA TYR A 162 9.37 -5.17 -4.60
C TYR A 162 8.42 -6.32 -4.31
N ALA A 163 8.12 -6.61 -3.04
CA ALA A 163 7.19 -7.65 -2.64
C ALA A 163 5.83 -7.43 -3.30
N ALA A 164 5.28 -6.22 -3.21
CA ALA A 164 4.02 -5.82 -3.81
C ALA A 164 3.96 -6.12 -5.32
N ILE A 165 4.92 -5.57 -6.07
CA ILE A 165 4.92 -5.70 -7.53
C ILE A 165 5.22 -7.15 -7.96
N ALA A 166 6.15 -7.83 -7.27
CA ALA A 166 6.51 -9.20 -7.60
C ALA A 166 5.34 -10.15 -7.40
N THR A 167 4.58 -10.05 -6.31
CA THR A 167 3.47 -10.98 -6.07
C THR A 167 2.34 -10.78 -7.07
N ASP A 168 1.96 -9.54 -7.34
CA ASP A 168 0.79 -9.26 -8.18
C ASP A 168 1.06 -9.45 -9.69
N THR A 169 2.33 -9.41 -10.09
CA THR A 169 2.79 -9.84 -11.42
C THR A 169 3.05 -11.34 -11.52
N GLY A 170 2.77 -12.11 -10.47
CA GLY A 170 3.03 -13.55 -10.42
C GLY A 170 4.52 -13.88 -10.57
N TRP A 171 5.39 -13.06 -9.98
CA TRP A 171 6.83 -13.02 -10.19
C TRP A 171 7.20 -12.71 -11.64
N PHE A 172 6.60 -11.64 -12.17
CA PHE A 172 6.84 -11.09 -13.51
C PHE A 172 6.49 -12.03 -14.67
N ARG A 173 5.65 -13.05 -14.41
CA ARG A 173 5.20 -14.02 -15.41
C ARG A 173 3.89 -13.61 -16.08
N PHE A 174 3.12 -12.74 -15.45
CA PHE A 174 1.81 -12.33 -15.97
C PHE A 174 1.96 -11.32 -17.12
N PRO A 175 1.01 -11.29 -18.09
CA PRO A 175 1.04 -10.38 -19.24
C PRO A 175 1.00 -8.89 -18.89
N SER A 176 0.57 -8.55 -17.67
CA SER A 176 0.58 -7.20 -17.13
C SER A 176 2.01 -6.66 -16.91
N THR A 177 3.01 -7.55 -16.86
CA THR A 177 4.42 -7.17 -16.73
C THR A 177 4.92 -6.47 -18.00
N THR A 178 5.38 -5.24 -17.85
CA THR A 178 5.90 -4.43 -18.96
C THR A 178 7.38 -4.10 -18.81
N ALA A 179 7.99 -3.51 -19.85
CA ALA A 179 9.35 -2.97 -19.76
C ALA A 179 9.47 -1.92 -18.63
N TYR A 180 8.42 -1.13 -18.41
CA TYR A 180 8.39 -0.15 -17.33
C TYR A 180 8.32 -0.81 -15.96
N THR A 181 7.55 -1.89 -15.80
CA THR A 181 7.55 -2.71 -14.58
C THR A 181 8.96 -3.19 -14.26
N MET A 182 9.68 -3.75 -15.25
CA MET A 182 11.06 -4.21 -15.07
C MET A 182 12.05 -3.09 -14.75
N GLN A 183 11.81 -1.88 -15.28
CA GLN A 183 12.61 -0.70 -14.91
C GLN A 183 12.43 -0.34 -13.43
N ILE A 184 11.18 -0.31 -12.92
CA ILE A 184 10.91 -0.07 -11.50
C ILE A 184 11.67 -1.11 -10.66
N ILE A 185 11.52 -2.39 -11.00
CA ILE A 185 12.20 -3.48 -10.29
C ILE A 185 13.71 -3.30 -10.27
N GLY A 186 14.32 -2.86 -11.38
CA GLY A 186 15.75 -2.53 -11.42
C GLY A 186 16.16 -1.44 -10.42
N GLU A 187 15.37 -0.37 -10.30
CA GLU A 187 15.62 0.69 -9.32
C GLU A 187 15.40 0.21 -7.88
N LEU A 188 14.41 -0.65 -7.62
CA LEU A 188 14.19 -1.24 -6.29
C LEU A 188 15.36 -2.15 -5.88
N ILE A 189 15.86 -3.00 -6.78
CA ILE A 189 17.04 -3.84 -6.51
C ILE A 189 18.26 -2.96 -6.21
N LYS A 190 18.48 -1.91 -7.01
CA LYS A 190 19.55 -0.94 -6.80
C LYS A 190 19.42 -0.20 -5.46
N ALA A 191 18.21 0.04 -4.99
CA ALA A 191 17.92 0.65 -3.70
C ALA A 191 18.01 -0.33 -2.51
N GLY A 192 18.24 -1.63 -2.76
CA GLY A 192 18.53 -2.62 -1.73
C GLY A 192 17.50 -3.74 -1.58
N ALA A 193 16.49 -3.85 -2.47
CA ALA A 193 15.63 -5.01 -2.47
C ALA A 193 16.42 -6.28 -2.85
N GLU A 194 16.24 -7.36 -2.09
CA GLU A 194 16.87 -8.66 -2.33
C GLU A 194 15.82 -9.70 -2.80
N PRO A 195 15.62 -9.86 -4.13
CA PRO A 195 14.57 -10.72 -4.69
C PRO A 195 14.48 -12.13 -4.10
N HIS A 196 15.64 -12.76 -3.88
CA HIS A 196 15.73 -14.13 -3.39
C HIS A 196 15.21 -14.27 -1.95
N GLN A 197 15.56 -13.33 -1.07
CA GLN A 197 15.11 -13.33 0.33
C GLN A 197 13.62 -13.04 0.42
N ILE A 198 13.13 -12.08 -0.39
CA ILE A 198 11.70 -11.76 -0.44
C ILE A 198 10.90 -13.00 -0.89
N TYR A 199 11.39 -13.75 -1.88
CA TYR A 199 10.76 -15.00 -2.31
C TYR A 199 10.76 -16.04 -1.18
N GLU A 200 11.92 -16.28 -0.57
CA GLU A 200 12.10 -17.26 0.51
C GLU A 200 11.17 -16.97 1.69
N LEU A 201 11.09 -15.71 2.13
CA LEU A 201 10.22 -15.29 3.23
C LEU A 201 8.74 -15.44 2.89
N LEU A 202 8.34 -15.16 1.64
CA LEU A 202 6.94 -15.28 1.25
C LEU A 202 6.48 -16.72 1.04
N TYR A 203 7.34 -17.62 0.53
CA TYR A 203 6.92 -18.94 0.04
C TYR A 203 7.64 -20.14 0.66
N GLU A 204 8.84 -19.97 1.21
CA GLU A 204 9.71 -21.09 1.63
C GLU A 204 9.83 -21.26 3.15
N GLN A 205 9.06 -20.48 3.93
CA GLN A 205 9.02 -20.59 5.40
C GLN A 205 8.45 -21.92 5.94
N ASN A 206 7.95 -22.82 5.08
CA ASN A 206 7.34 -24.10 5.46
C ASN A 206 8.29 -25.31 5.42
N ASN A 207 9.61 -25.11 5.32
CA ASN A 207 10.59 -26.21 5.28
C ASN A 207 11.01 -26.76 6.66
N LEU A 208 10.06 -27.03 7.55
CA LEU A 208 10.29 -28.00 8.64
C LEU A 208 9.21 -29.09 8.56
N PRO A 209 9.56 -30.32 8.13
CA PRO A 209 8.68 -31.44 8.37
C PRO A 209 8.46 -31.56 9.88
N GLN A 210 7.20 -31.52 10.30
CA GLN A 210 6.82 -31.91 11.65
C GLN A 210 7.20 -33.40 11.80
N LEU A 211 8.31 -33.66 12.50
CA LEU A 211 8.72 -34.98 12.97
C LEU A 211 7.87 -35.42 14.16
#